data_AF-A0A3D2W0W7-F1
#
_entry.id   AF-A0A3D2W0W7-F1
#
_cell.length_a   1.000
_cell.length_b   1.000
_cell.length_c   1.000
_cell.angle_alpha   90.00
_cell.angle_beta   90.00
_cell.angle_gamma   90.00
#
_symmetry.space_group_name_H-M   'P 1'
#
loop_
_entity.id
_entity.type
_entity.pdbx_description
1 polymer ?
#
loop_
_entity_poly.entity_id
_entity_poly.type
_entity_poly.pdbx_seq_one_letter_code
_entity_poly.pdbx_strand_id
1 'polypeptide(L)' 'ERARAAPQVPEWERIADELRIVSEHMVRGELSVDAAAAALDARADRILEKRRWMVETGRSA' A
#
# COMPACT_ATOMS: atom_id res chain seq x y z
N GLU A 1 5.11 -2.87 -21.29
CA GLU A 1 4.33 -2.37 -20.14
C GLU A 1 4.99 -1.11 -19.60
N ARG A 2 4.25 -0.02 -19.31
CA ARG A 2 4.84 1.21 -18.75
C ARG A 2 4.43 1.33 -17.29
N ALA A 3 5.39 1.15 -16.38
CA ALA A 3 5.19 1.51 -14.99
C ALA A 3 4.85 3.01 -14.91
N ARG A 4 3.77 3.35 -14.22
CA ARG A 4 3.45 4.73 -13.89
C ARG A 4 4.41 5.22 -12.81
N ALA A 5 4.68 6.52 -12.79
CA ALA A 5 5.44 7.12 -11.72
C ALA A 5 4.75 6.85 -10.37
N ALA A 6 5.56 6.65 -9.34
CA ALA A 6 5.07 6.50 -7.97
C ALA A 6 4.19 7.71 -7.57
N PRO A 7 3.10 7.48 -6.84
CA PRO A 7 2.31 8.56 -6.24
C PRO A 7 3.19 9.51 -5.42
N GLN A 8 3.11 10.81 -5.68
CA GLN A 8 3.82 11.85 -4.92
C GLN A 8 3.06 12.20 -3.63
N VAL A 9 2.83 11.21 -2.78
CA VAL A 9 2.11 11.38 -1.50
C VAL A 9 2.97 10.84 -0.36
N PRO A 10 2.99 11.49 0.83
CA PRO A 10 3.80 11.04 1.96
C PRO A 10 3.52 9.59 2.39
N GLU A 11 2.31 9.10 2.16
CA GLU A 11 1.89 7.74 2.46
C GLU A 11 2.58 6.69 1.57
N TRP A 12 3.12 7.09 0.42
CA TRP A 12 3.71 6.17 -0.55
C TRP A 12 4.93 5.42 0.01
N GLU A 13 5.84 6.12 0.69
CA GLU A 13 7.04 5.50 1.25
C GLU A 13 6.67 4.40 2.27
N ARG A 14 5.64 4.65 3.08
CA ARG A 14 5.12 3.65 4.03
C ARG A 14 4.52 2.43 3.34
N ILE A 15 3.82 2.62 2.22
CA ILE A 15 3.28 1.49 1.43
C ILE A 15 4.41 0.71 0.77
N ALA A 16 5.47 1.38 0.31
CA ALA A 16 6.63 0.72 -0.27
C ALA A 16 7.38 -0.15 0.77
N ASP A 17 7.47 0.30 2.02
CA ASP A 17 8.00 -0.52 3.12
C ASP A 17 7.15 -1.76 3.40
N GLU A 18 5.82 -1.64 3.38
CA GLU A 18 4.92 -2.79 3.54
C GLU A 18 5.07 -3.78 2.39
N LEU A 19 5.18 -3.28 1.15
CA LEU A 19 5.44 -4.12 -0.03
C LEU A 19 6.73 -4.92 0.14
N ARG A 20 7.81 -4.29 0.64
CA ARG A 20 9.08 -4.99 0.90
C ARG A 20 8.89 -6.12 1.92
N ILE A 21 8.23 -5.86 3.05
CA ILE A 21 7.97 -6.86 4.10
C ILE A 21 7.17 -8.05 3.54
N VAL A 22 6.06 -7.77 2.84
CA VAL A 22 5.23 -8.83 2.26
C VAL A 22 6.00 -9.63 1.20
N SER A 23 6.82 -8.96 0.39
CA SER A 23 7.66 -9.63 -0.62
C SER A 23 8.69 -10.57 0.03
N GLU A 24 9.29 -10.18 1.16
CA GLU A 24 10.20 -11.04 1.92
C GLU A 24 9.52 -12.33 2.38
N HIS A 25 8.28 -12.24 2.87
CA HIS A 25 7.48 -13.42 3.25
C HIS A 25 7.12 -14.30 2.05
N MET A 26 6.82 -13.71 0.89
CA MET A 26 6.58 -14.46 -0.35
C MET A 26 7.82 -15.25 -0.80
N VAL A 27 9.00 -14.62 -0.78
CA VAL A 27 10.26 -15.27 -1.17
C VAL A 27 10.60 -16.44 -0.24
N ARG A 28 10.23 -16.35 1.04
CA ARG A 28 10.38 -17.45 2.01
C ARG A 28 9.33 -18.54 1.87
N GLY A 29 8.33 -18.37 1.00
CA GLY A 29 7.20 -19.30 0.83
C GLY A 29 6.18 -19.24 1.98
N GLU A 30 6.24 -18.21 2.82
CA GLU A 30 5.35 -18.04 3.97
C GLU A 30 3.99 -17.46 3.57
N LEU A 31 3.93 -16.75 2.43
CA LEU A 31 2.69 -16.23 1.84
C LEU A 31 2.60 -16.61 0.36
N SER A 32 1.40 -17.02 -0.08
CA SER A 32 1.08 -17.09 -1.50
C SER A 32 0.95 -15.67 -2.08
N VAL A 33 1.03 -15.55 -3.42
CA VAL A 33 0.84 -14.26 -4.11
C VAL A 33 -0.50 -13.62 -3.76
N ASP A 34 -1.59 -14.39 -3.79
CA ASP A 34 -2.93 -13.87 -3.49
C ASP A 34 -3.05 -13.41 -2.02
N ALA A 35 -2.49 -14.17 -1.08
CA ALA A 35 -2.50 -13.81 0.33
C ALA A 35 -1.65 -12.56 0.61
N ALA A 36 -0.50 -12.46 -0.07
CA ALA A 36 0.36 -11.30 -0.01
C ALA A 36 -0.31 -10.04 -0.58
N ALA A 37 -0.98 -10.14 -1.73
CA ALA A 37 -1.71 -9.03 -2.32
C ALA A 37 -2.84 -8.54 -1.38
N ALA A 38 -3.66 -9.46 -0.86
CA ALA A 38 -4.70 -9.12 0.10
C ALA A 38 -4.14 -8.48 1.39
N ALA A 39 -3.00 -8.97 1.88
CA ALA A 39 -2.34 -8.40 3.04
C ALA A 39 -1.80 -6.99 2.77
N LEU A 40 -1.19 -6.76 1.60
CA LEU A 40 -0.69 -5.44 1.21
C LEU A 40 -1.83 -4.43 1.05
N ASP A 41 -2.94 -4.83 0.40
CA ASP A 41 -4.13 -3.98 0.25
C ASP A 41 -4.70 -3.57 1.61
N ALA A 42 -4.89 -4.51 2.53
CA ALA A 42 -5.40 -4.21 3.87
C ALA A 42 -4.47 -3.26 4.66
N ARG A 43 -3.15 -3.37 4.46
CA ARG A 43 -2.16 -2.48 5.10
C ARG A 43 -2.18 -1.08 4.47
N ALA A 44 -2.20 -1.01 3.14
CA ALA A 44 -2.34 0.24 2.41
C ALA A 44 -3.66 0.96 2.76
N ASP A 45 -4.74 0.21 2.95
CA ASP A 45 -6.03 0.75 3.38
C ASP A 45 -5.94 1.49 4.71
N ARG A 46 -5.31 0.86 5.71
CA ARG A 46 -5.07 1.49 7.02
C ARG A 46 -4.16 2.72 6.92
N ILE A 47 -3.13 2.67 6.07
CA ILE A 47 -2.23 3.81 5.88
C ILE A 47 -2.99 5.01 5.26
N LEU A 48 -3.89 4.73 4.31
CA LEU A 48 -4.62 5.74 3.55
C LEU A 48 -5.93 6.19 4.21
N GLU A 49 -6.30 5.65 5.37
CA GLU A 49 -7.57 5.92 6.05
C GLU A 49 -7.81 7.42 6.24
N LYS A 50 -6.85 8.14 6.83
CA LYS A 50 -6.95 9.58 7.04
C LYS A 50 -7.10 10.35 5.73
N ARG A 51 -6.35 9.97 4.70
CA ARG A 51 -6.40 10.62 3.39
C ARG A 51 -7.78 10.45 2.75
N ARG A 52 -8.34 9.24 2.78
CA ARG A 52 -9.71 8.97 2.32
C ARG A 52 -10.72 9.82 3.06
N TRP A 53 -10.64 9.86 4.38
CA TRP A 53 -11.51 10.72 5.19
C TRP A 53 -11.39 12.21 4.81
N MET A 54 -10.17 12.71 4.56
CA MET A 54 -9.98 14.11 4.15
C MET A 54 -10.61 14.40 2.78
N VAL A 55 -10.50 13.46 1.83
CA VAL A 55 -11.12 13.58 0.49
C VAL A 55 -12.63 13.56 0.60
N GLU A 56 -13.18 12.60 1.34
CA GLU A 56 -14.63 12.43 1.55
C GLU A 56 -15.26 13.63 2.26
N THR A 57 -14.53 14.27 3.17
CA THR A 57 -15.01 15.44 3.93
C THR A 57 -14.70 16.79 3.28
N GLY A 58 -14.17 16.82 2.05
CA GLY A 58 -13.85 18.05 1.33
C GLY A 58 -12.70 18.87 1.95
N ARG A 59 -11.85 18.22 2.73
CA ARG A 59 -10.69 18.80 3.43
C ARG A 59 -9.35 18.52 2.76
N SER A 60 -9.38 17.93 1.57
CA SER A 60 -8.20 17.82 0.71
C SER A 60 -7.91 19.18 0.09
N ALA A 61 -6.90 19.88 0.62
CA ALA A 61 -6.29 21.04 -0.02
C ALA A 61 -5.44 20.63 -1.22
#